data_AF-A0A4Q7PFH7-F1
#
_entry.id   AF-A0A4Q7PFH7-F1
#
_cell.length_a   1.000
_cell.length_b   1.000
_cell.length_c   1.000
_cell.angle_alpha   90.00
_cell.angle_beta   90.00
_cell.angle_gamma   90.00
#
_symmetry.space_group_name_H-M   'P 1'
#
loop_
_entity.id
_entity.type
_entity.pdbx_description
1 polymer ?
#
loop_
_entity_poly.entity_id
_entity_poly.type
_entity_poly.pdbx_seq_one_letter_code
_entity_poly.pdbx_strand_id
1 'polypeptide(L)'
;MKTIKFILVVLLIQLIISCSNDDQGVRGTNVLTTFDFTAVDPNQIPDVIFANDQNGNLIAELSLGGVPDVYQLTSDELYLAGNFTLSLFNESSSGTEKSLSTFYQVPVGQTLQIPESNYQYDGELKLNFDLSGTTNHQVNVYGLRRQFIDQSDDGAGQFSYTFAYNEEASANRLFIKLRYTEIGGMTRYAHLWVNDYTSSNEYFYTIPDFAETLLNRPTLNDEADDYSGFDLYGVLNGFNCNLYDPVTRDFYTVTEGFDNYLIRYYGGYTDDYTHQKRIVTNTFPENITTIRPNWDMNYSFVNNALAIEVNGQFSLLTLRTSYENTPNDINWDLYAPPVSGTYNLPELPSSLSADYQNHFNSGNPFDQDYAPMSHFTAYPNYNNLIINYLSNRTEHDGDERLIKYF
;
A
#
# COMPACT_ATOMS: atom_id res chain seq x y z
N MET A 1 4.81 -34.63 -64.01
CA MET A 1 5.64 -35.55 -63.20
C MET A 1 6.48 -34.89 -62.08
N LYS A 2 6.42 -33.56 -61.85
CA LYS A 2 7.12 -32.90 -60.73
C LYS A 2 6.23 -32.55 -59.53
N THR A 3 4.90 -32.54 -59.70
CA THR A 3 3.94 -32.15 -58.64
C THR A 3 3.56 -33.28 -57.69
N ILE A 4 3.65 -34.55 -58.13
CA ILE A 4 3.30 -35.73 -57.32
C ILE A 4 4.39 -36.05 -56.28
N LYS A 5 5.66 -35.68 -56.54
CA LYS A 5 6.76 -35.87 -55.58
C LYS A 5 6.71 -34.91 -54.39
N PHE A 6 6.07 -33.75 -54.51
CA PHE A 6 5.99 -32.78 -53.42
C PHE A 6 4.88 -33.12 -52.41
N ILE A 7 3.76 -33.67 -52.89
CA ILE A 7 2.65 -34.09 -52.04
C ILE A 7 3.03 -35.33 -51.19
N LEU A 8 3.83 -36.26 -51.73
CA LEU A 8 4.32 -37.41 -50.97
C LEU A 8 5.33 -37.04 -49.87
N VAL A 9 6.10 -35.95 -50.04
CA VAL A 9 7.05 -35.49 -49.01
C VAL A 9 6.32 -34.75 -47.88
N VAL A 10 5.28 -33.98 -48.19
CA VAL A 10 4.45 -33.32 -47.16
C VAL A 10 3.63 -34.33 -46.35
N LEU A 11 3.12 -35.39 -46.98
CA LEU A 11 2.43 -36.46 -46.24
C LEU A 11 3.38 -37.34 -45.40
N LEU A 12 4.64 -37.56 -45.83
CA LEU A 12 5.60 -38.30 -45.01
C LEU A 12 6.06 -37.50 -43.78
N ILE A 13 6.12 -36.16 -43.86
CA ILE A 13 6.45 -35.31 -42.71
C ILE A 13 5.30 -35.30 -41.70
N GLN A 14 4.03 -35.38 -42.14
CA GLN A 14 2.89 -35.51 -41.22
C GLN A 14 2.79 -36.90 -40.56
N LEU A 15 3.31 -37.96 -41.19
CA LEU A 15 3.34 -39.31 -40.62
C LEU A 15 4.47 -39.53 -39.60
N ILE A 16 5.52 -38.71 -39.61
CA ILE A 16 6.60 -38.76 -38.59
C ILE A 16 6.22 -38.02 -37.29
N ILE A 17 5.16 -37.19 -37.31
CA ILE A 17 4.62 -36.52 -36.10
C ILE A 17 3.54 -37.39 -35.42
N SER A 18 3.29 -38.62 -35.91
CA SER A 18 2.21 -39.51 -35.44
C SER A 18 2.73 -40.92 -35.10
N CYS A 19 3.84 -41.03 -34.37
CA CYS A 19 4.29 -42.22 -33.62
C CYS A 19 5.30 -41.67 -32.59
N SER A 20 5.17 -41.73 -31.27
CA SER A 20 4.50 -42.66 -30.37
C SER A 20 3.87 -41.93 -29.18
N ASN A 21 2.66 -42.34 -28.80
CA ASN A 21 2.11 -42.12 -27.46
C ASN A 21 2.83 -43.01 -26.45
N ASP A 22 4.05 -42.64 -26.08
CA ASP A 22 4.76 -43.16 -24.89
C ASP A 22 5.92 -42.24 -24.46
N ASP A 23 5.86 -40.97 -24.83
CA ASP A 23 6.74 -39.96 -24.22
C ASP A 23 5.99 -39.35 -23.05
N GLN A 24 6.48 -39.64 -21.84
CA GLN A 24 6.30 -38.77 -20.68
C GLN A 24 6.60 -37.35 -21.17
N GLY A 25 5.54 -36.58 -21.42
CA GLY A 25 5.65 -35.25 -22.00
C GLY A 25 6.71 -34.49 -21.22
N VAL A 26 7.68 -33.92 -21.94
CA VAL A 26 8.64 -32.98 -21.37
C VAL A 26 7.79 -31.95 -20.63
N ARG A 27 7.74 -32.04 -19.30
CA ARG A 27 7.04 -31.11 -18.43
C ARG A 27 7.74 -29.77 -18.61
N GLY A 28 7.25 -28.96 -19.54
CA GLY A 28 7.79 -27.63 -19.79
C GLY A 28 7.47 -26.78 -18.57
N THR A 29 8.48 -26.38 -17.82
CA THR A 29 8.33 -25.37 -16.78
C THR A 29 8.38 -23.99 -17.44
N ASN A 30 7.57 -23.05 -16.96
CA ASN A 30 7.65 -21.65 -17.36
C ASN A 30 7.74 -20.72 -16.16
N VAL A 31 8.56 -19.68 -16.31
CA VAL A 31 8.70 -18.62 -15.31
C VAL A 31 7.42 -17.81 -15.30
N LEU A 32 6.70 -17.86 -14.18
CA LEU A 32 5.49 -17.06 -13.97
C LEU A 32 5.85 -15.60 -13.77
N THR A 33 6.85 -15.33 -12.94
CA THR A 33 7.39 -13.97 -12.73
C THR A 33 8.80 -14.04 -12.16
N THR A 34 9.58 -12.99 -12.36
CA THR A 34 10.91 -12.81 -11.76
C THR A 34 10.86 -11.63 -10.78
N PHE A 35 11.36 -11.83 -9.57
CA PHE A 35 11.54 -10.79 -8.57
C PHE A 35 13.02 -10.49 -8.42
N ASP A 36 13.38 -9.21 -8.44
CA ASP A 36 14.74 -8.77 -8.14
C ASP A 36 14.74 -8.07 -6.78
N PHE A 37 15.19 -8.80 -5.75
CA PHE A 37 15.35 -8.32 -4.39
C PHE A 37 16.81 -7.98 -4.07
N THR A 38 17.71 -7.92 -5.06
CA THR A 38 19.16 -7.73 -4.82
C THR A 38 19.50 -6.46 -4.06
N ALA A 39 18.68 -5.42 -4.20
CA ALA A 39 18.84 -4.14 -3.53
C ALA A 39 17.96 -4.01 -2.26
N VAL A 40 17.22 -5.04 -1.86
CA VAL A 40 16.23 -4.95 -0.78
C VAL A 40 16.83 -5.39 0.55
N ASP A 41 16.46 -4.72 1.64
CA ASP A 41 16.80 -5.16 3.00
C ASP A 41 16.26 -6.59 3.24
N PRO A 42 17.09 -7.53 3.72
CA PRO A 42 16.68 -8.89 4.09
C PRO A 42 15.33 -8.98 4.83
N ASN A 43 15.06 -8.05 5.75
CA ASN A 43 13.86 -8.05 6.60
C ASN A 43 12.58 -7.62 5.84
N GLN A 44 12.71 -7.13 4.61
CA GLN A 44 11.60 -6.70 3.76
C GLN A 44 11.25 -7.72 2.68
N ILE A 45 12.06 -8.76 2.53
CA ILE A 45 11.84 -9.85 1.59
C ILE A 45 10.74 -10.76 2.14
N PRO A 46 9.75 -11.19 1.35
CA PRO A 46 8.74 -12.12 1.82
C PRO A 46 9.32 -13.47 2.24
N ASP A 47 8.72 -14.14 3.21
CA ASP A 47 9.19 -15.47 3.63
C ASP A 47 8.87 -16.52 2.58
N VAL A 48 7.64 -16.45 2.04
CA VAL A 48 7.14 -17.33 0.99
C VAL A 48 6.39 -16.52 -0.06
N ILE A 49 6.65 -16.83 -1.33
CA ILE A 49 5.87 -16.39 -2.48
C ILE A 49 5.23 -17.60 -3.13
N PHE A 50 3.95 -17.53 -3.47
CA PHE A 50 3.27 -18.61 -4.18
C PHE A 50 2.28 -18.08 -5.20
N ALA A 51 1.91 -18.94 -6.15
CA ALA A 51 0.99 -18.63 -7.21
C ALA A 51 -0.14 -19.64 -7.30
N ASN A 52 -1.32 -19.14 -7.69
CA ASN A 52 -2.50 -19.95 -7.92
C ASN A 52 -3.09 -19.69 -9.32
N ASP A 53 -3.79 -20.67 -9.86
CA ASP A 53 -4.59 -20.52 -11.08
C ASP A 53 -5.86 -19.68 -10.81
N GLN A 54 -6.68 -19.47 -11.85
CA GLN A 54 -7.94 -18.71 -11.74
C GLN A 54 -9.00 -19.39 -10.85
N ASN A 55 -8.87 -20.68 -10.59
CA ASN A 55 -9.75 -21.44 -9.70
C ASN A 55 -9.24 -21.44 -8.25
N GLY A 56 -8.06 -20.85 -8.01
CA GLY A 56 -7.41 -20.84 -6.70
C GLY A 56 -6.48 -22.03 -6.46
N ASN A 57 -6.27 -22.96 -7.40
CA ASN A 57 -5.39 -24.11 -7.17
C ASN A 57 -3.91 -23.66 -7.16
N LEU A 58 -3.11 -24.22 -6.25
CA LEU A 58 -1.67 -23.91 -6.17
C LEU A 58 -0.92 -24.40 -7.42
N ILE A 59 -0.11 -23.54 -8.04
CA ILE A 59 0.65 -23.85 -9.27
C ILE A 59 2.16 -23.61 -9.16
N ALA A 60 2.59 -22.86 -8.14
CA ALA A 60 4.01 -22.62 -7.84
C ALA A 60 4.17 -22.13 -6.40
N GLU A 61 5.29 -22.44 -5.77
CA GLU A 61 5.69 -21.89 -4.47
C GLU A 61 7.20 -21.68 -4.42
N LEU A 62 7.64 -20.72 -3.61
CA LEU A 62 9.04 -20.38 -3.42
C LEU A 62 9.26 -19.78 -2.02
N SER A 63 10.05 -20.48 -1.20
CA SER A 63 10.58 -19.92 0.05
C SER A 63 11.82 -19.08 -0.24
N LEU A 64 11.86 -17.84 0.24
CA LEU A 64 12.98 -16.91 -0.06
C LEU A 64 14.01 -16.86 1.06
N GLY A 65 13.61 -17.14 2.31
CA GLY A 65 14.51 -17.20 3.47
C GLY A 65 15.22 -15.89 3.81
N GLY A 66 14.69 -14.74 3.35
CA GLY A 66 15.22 -13.41 3.66
C GLY A 66 16.56 -13.08 2.99
N VAL A 67 16.97 -13.79 1.94
CA VAL A 67 18.24 -13.50 1.24
C VAL A 67 18.02 -12.52 0.08
N PRO A 68 18.74 -11.40 -0.01
CA PRO A 68 18.68 -10.52 -1.18
C PRO A 68 19.24 -11.22 -2.43
N ASP A 69 18.38 -11.54 -3.39
CA ASP A 69 18.76 -12.18 -4.66
C ASP A 69 17.69 -11.95 -5.75
N VAL A 70 17.95 -12.46 -6.96
CA VAL A 70 16.96 -12.58 -8.04
C VAL A 70 16.28 -13.94 -7.95
N TYR A 71 14.96 -13.93 -7.81
CA TYR A 71 14.14 -15.11 -7.63
C TYR A 71 13.17 -15.30 -8.79
N GLN A 72 13.00 -16.54 -9.24
CA GLN A 72 12.05 -16.91 -10.29
C GLN A 72 10.97 -17.81 -9.71
N LEU A 73 9.73 -17.31 -9.71
CA LEU A 73 8.57 -18.14 -9.42
C LEU A 73 8.24 -18.93 -10.68
N THR A 74 8.43 -20.24 -10.63
CA THR A 74 8.29 -21.14 -11.79
C THR A 74 7.18 -22.13 -11.50
N SER A 75 6.29 -22.36 -12.47
CA SER A 75 5.29 -23.41 -12.33
C SER A 75 5.89 -24.79 -12.60
N ASP A 76 5.49 -25.77 -11.80
CA ASP A 76 5.92 -27.17 -11.91
C ASP A 76 5.41 -27.84 -13.20
N GLU A 77 4.37 -27.28 -13.81
CA GLU A 77 3.78 -27.73 -15.07
C GLU A 77 3.64 -26.55 -16.03
N LEU A 78 3.39 -26.85 -17.31
CA LEU A 78 3.28 -25.82 -18.34
C LEU A 78 2.01 -24.98 -18.09
N TYR A 79 2.19 -23.78 -17.57
CA TYR A 79 1.11 -22.85 -17.29
C TYR A 79 0.80 -22.00 -18.52
N LEU A 80 -0.32 -22.28 -19.18
CA LEU A 80 -0.69 -21.68 -20.46
C LEU A 80 -1.54 -20.41 -20.36
N ALA A 81 -2.08 -20.10 -19.17
CA ALA A 81 -2.87 -18.89 -18.99
C ALA A 81 -1.96 -17.65 -18.95
N GLY A 82 -2.47 -16.53 -19.47
CA GLY A 82 -1.71 -15.27 -19.54
C GLY A 82 -1.56 -14.56 -18.19
N ASN A 83 -2.30 -15.00 -17.17
CA ASN A 83 -2.30 -14.40 -15.84
C ASN A 83 -2.48 -15.45 -14.74
N PHE A 84 -2.09 -15.10 -13.52
CA PHE A 84 -2.19 -15.92 -12.32
C PHE A 84 -2.50 -15.06 -11.09
N THR A 85 -2.76 -15.70 -9.96
CA THR A 85 -2.92 -15.04 -8.65
C THR A 85 -1.62 -15.18 -7.88
N LEU A 86 -1.02 -14.05 -7.46
CA LEU A 86 0.24 -14.01 -6.72
C LEU A 86 -0.05 -13.77 -5.23
N SER A 87 0.52 -14.58 -4.35
CA SER A 87 0.41 -14.40 -2.91
C SER A 87 1.78 -14.28 -2.25
N LEU A 88 1.88 -13.35 -1.29
CA LEU A 88 3.08 -13.06 -0.51
C LEU A 88 2.78 -13.31 0.96
N PHE A 89 3.50 -14.23 1.59
CA PHE A 89 3.37 -14.55 3.00
C PHE A 89 4.56 -14.03 3.79
N ASN A 90 4.26 -13.49 4.97
CA ASN A 90 5.25 -12.96 5.90
C ASN A 90 4.92 -13.34 7.34
N GLU A 91 5.95 -13.63 8.10
CA GLU A 91 5.90 -13.85 9.54
C GLU A 91 6.86 -12.88 10.22
N SER A 92 6.39 -12.20 11.26
CA SER A 92 7.24 -11.31 12.04
C SER A 92 8.35 -12.11 12.75
N SER A 93 9.47 -11.46 13.04
CA SER A 93 10.58 -12.11 13.74
C SER A 93 10.21 -12.62 15.14
N SER A 94 9.15 -12.09 15.76
CA SER A 94 8.57 -12.58 17.01
C SER A 94 7.64 -13.79 16.82
N GLY A 95 7.25 -14.13 15.59
CA GLY A 95 6.30 -15.19 15.25
C GLY A 95 4.86 -14.90 15.70
N THR A 96 4.60 -13.70 16.19
CA THR A 96 3.29 -13.30 16.75
C THR A 96 2.37 -12.70 15.70
N GLU A 97 2.92 -12.23 14.58
CA GLU A 97 2.17 -11.58 13.53
C GLU A 97 2.45 -12.25 12.20
N LYS A 98 1.39 -12.62 11.51
CA LYS A 98 1.46 -13.22 10.18
C LYS A 98 0.63 -12.37 9.23
N SER A 99 1.15 -12.16 8.02
CA SER A 99 0.41 -11.45 6.98
C SER A 99 0.45 -12.18 5.65
N LEU A 100 -0.66 -12.12 4.93
CA LEU A 100 -0.80 -12.62 3.58
C LEU A 100 -1.34 -11.53 2.68
N SER A 101 -0.72 -11.35 1.52
CA SER A 101 -1.18 -10.39 0.52
C SER A 101 -1.33 -11.05 -0.82
N THR A 102 -2.52 -10.97 -1.41
CA THR A 102 -2.87 -11.69 -2.63
C THR A 102 -3.26 -10.73 -3.75
N PHE A 103 -2.54 -10.78 -4.87
CA PHE A 103 -2.74 -9.98 -6.07
C PHE A 103 -3.35 -10.85 -7.18
N TYR A 104 -4.57 -10.53 -7.61
CA TYR A 104 -5.25 -11.24 -8.69
C TYR A 104 -4.82 -10.75 -10.08
N GLN A 105 -4.89 -11.62 -11.09
CA GLN A 105 -4.63 -11.28 -12.50
C GLN A 105 -3.23 -10.72 -12.80
N VAL A 106 -2.20 -11.17 -12.08
CA VAL A 106 -0.80 -10.83 -12.38
C VAL A 106 -0.39 -11.43 -13.73
N PRO A 107 0.13 -10.66 -14.70
CA PRO A 107 0.56 -11.19 -15.98
C PRO A 107 1.75 -12.14 -15.85
N VAL A 108 1.80 -13.19 -16.68
CA VAL A 108 2.95 -14.11 -16.76
C VAL A 108 4.15 -13.44 -17.46
N GLY A 109 5.36 -13.80 -17.04
CA GLY A 109 6.62 -13.39 -17.66
C GLY A 109 7.08 -11.98 -17.29
N GLN A 110 6.53 -11.40 -16.22
CA GLN A 110 6.95 -10.08 -15.73
C GLN A 110 8.28 -10.17 -14.99
N THR A 111 9.00 -9.05 -14.95
CA THR A 111 10.14 -8.84 -14.06
C THR A 111 9.81 -7.66 -13.14
N LEU A 112 9.76 -7.92 -11.84
CA LEU A 112 9.49 -6.94 -10.80
C LEU A 112 10.81 -6.55 -10.15
N GLN A 113 11.32 -5.40 -10.54
CA GLN A 113 12.55 -4.81 -9.99
C GLN A 113 12.18 -4.03 -8.73
N ILE A 114 12.63 -4.51 -7.56
CA ILE A 114 12.29 -3.87 -6.29
C ILE A 114 13.41 -2.90 -5.93
N PRO A 115 13.15 -1.58 -5.92
CA PRO A 115 14.18 -0.58 -5.67
C PRO A 115 14.72 -0.65 -4.23
N GLU A 116 15.94 -0.17 -4.06
CA GLU A 116 16.66 -0.13 -2.79
C GLU A 116 15.87 0.62 -1.71
N SER A 117 15.80 0.03 -0.51
CA SER A 117 15.25 0.67 0.67
C SER A 117 16.31 1.41 1.50
N ASN A 118 17.60 1.12 1.25
CA ASN A 118 18.76 1.81 1.82
C ASN A 118 19.03 3.12 1.07
N TYR A 119 18.78 4.24 1.74
CA TYR A 119 19.17 5.55 1.23
C TYR A 119 20.57 5.90 1.72
N GLN A 120 21.45 6.30 0.81
CA GLN A 120 22.69 6.95 1.21
C GLN A 120 22.36 8.35 1.75
N TYR A 121 22.83 8.68 2.95
CA TYR A 121 22.61 10.01 3.51
C TYR A 121 23.72 10.96 3.07
N ASP A 122 23.35 12.13 2.58
CA ASP A 122 24.26 13.20 2.16
C ASP A 122 24.73 14.06 3.35
N GLY A 123 24.14 13.87 4.53
CA GLY A 123 24.54 14.50 5.79
C GLY A 123 23.37 14.67 6.76
N GLU A 124 23.47 15.68 7.63
CA GLU A 124 22.47 15.95 8.66
C GLU A 124 21.90 17.37 8.49
N LEU A 125 20.58 17.50 8.53
CA LEU A 125 19.90 18.79 8.57
C LEU A 125 19.49 19.10 10.01
N LYS A 126 19.88 20.25 10.54
CA LYS A 126 19.50 20.65 11.91
C LYS A 126 18.60 21.88 11.91
N LEU A 127 17.44 21.75 12.55
CA LEU A 127 16.46 22.81 12.74
C LEU A 127 16.40 23.17 14.22
N ASN A 128 16.65 24.43 14.54
CA ASN A 128 16.63 24.97 15.89
C ASN A 128 15.42 25.91 16.03
N PHE A 129 14.65 25.75 17.10
CA PHE A 129 13.47 26.55 17.37
C PHE A 129 13.66 27.32 18.68
N ASP A 130 13.38 28.62 18.64
CA ASP A 130 13.26 29.49 19.83
C ASP A 130 11.86 30.13 19.84
N LEU A 131 10.96 29.41 20.51
CA LEU A 131 9.56 29.71 20.73
C LEU A 131 9.33 30.28 22.13
N SER A 132 10.33 30.98 22.68
CA SER A 132 10.24 31.64 23.99
C SER A 132 8.96 32.47 24.14
N GLY A 133 8.35 32.40 25.33
CA GLY A 133 7.07 33.10 25.62
C GLY A 133 5.82 32.31 25.24
N THR A 134 5.96 31.06 24.82
CA THR A 134 4.86 30.13 24.49
C THR A 134 5.11 28.75 25.12
N THR A 135 4.07 27.89 25.17
CA THR A 135 4.11 26.54 25.76
C THR A 135 3.29 25.55 24.93
N ASN A 136 3.34 24.25 25.26
CA ASN A 136 2.58 23.18 24.58
C ASN A 136 2.84 23.16 23.07
N HIS A 137 4.12 23.12 22.70
CA HIS A 137 4.55 23.18 21.31
C HIS A 137 4.33 21.84 20.65
N GLN A 138 3.79 21.83 19.44
CA GLN A 138 3.77 20.66 18.57
C GLN A 138 4.31 21.08 17.21
N VAL A 139 5.48 20.57 16.85
CA VAL A 139 6.15 20.86 15.57
C VAL A 139 6.11 19.61 14.71
N ASN A 140 5.63 19.75 13.47
CA ASN A 140 5.69 18.70 12.47
C ASN A 140 6.47 19.21 11.26
N VAL A 141 7.47 18.45 10.83
CA VAL A 141 8.31 18.78 9.67
C VAL A 141 8.00 17.80 8.54
N TYR A 142 7.70 18.32 7.35
CA TYR A 142 7.41 17.54 6.16
C TYR A 142 8.33 17.93 5.00
N GLY A 143 8.54 16.99 4.08
CA GLY A 143 9.46 17.13 2.94
C GLY A 143 10.78 16.38 3.11
N LEU A 144 10.95 15.65 4.22
CA LEU A 144 12.07 14.73 4.46
C LEU A 144 11.59 13.29 4.36
N ARG A 145 12.36 12.40 3.74
CA ARG A 145 11.97 10.99 3.55
C ARG A 145 11.96 10.23 4.86
N ARG A 146 10.82 9.58 5.17
CA ARG A 146 10.62 8.70 6.35
C ARG A 146 10.91 9.36 7.71
N GLN A 147 10.94 10.69 7.78
CA GLN A 147 11.10 11.41 9.04
C GLN A 147 9.85 12.26 9.29
N PHE A 148 8.87 11.64 9.93
CA PHE A 148 7.77 12.34 10.58
C PHE A 148 8.15 12.47 12.06
N ILE A 149 8.22 13.69 12.55
CA ILE A 149 8.33 13.96 13.98
C ILE A 149 7.03 14.64 14.37
N ASP A 150 6.23 13.95 15.18
CA ASP A 150 5.21 14.56 16.03
C ASP A 150 5.79 14.60 17.44
N GLN A 151 6.25 15.76 17.87
CA GLN A 151 6.72 15.94 19.24
C GLN A 151 6.00 17.09 19.90
N SER A 152 5.43 16.78 21.05
CA SER A 152 4.92 17.73 22.03
C SER A 152 6.04 18.09 23.01
N ASP A 153 6.44 19.36 23.06
CA ASP A 153 7.30 19.88 24.14
C ASP A 153 6.48 20.77 25.07
N ASP A 154 6.56 20.48 26.37
CA ASP A 154 5.94 21.25 27.46
C ASP A 154 6.96 22.22 28.11
N GLY A 155 8.20 22.27 27.60
CA GLY A 155 9.37 22.96 28.15
C GLY A 155 9.56 24.44 27.71
N ALA A 156 10.78 24.94 27.95
CA ALA A 156 11.17 26.36 27.91
C ALA A 156 11.19 27.04 26.52
N GLY A 157 10.56 26.44 25.52
CA GLY A 157 10.42 27.00 24.17
C GLY A 157 11.68 26.94 23.31
N GLN A 158 12.77 26.31 23.74
CA GLN A 158 13.99 26.16 22.93
C GLN A 158 14.33 24.68 22.73
N PHE A 159 14.33 24.21 21.49
CA PHE A 159 14.66 22.83 21.14
C PHE A 159 15.24 22.72 19.73
N SER A 160 15.93 21.61 19.46
CA SER A 160 16.57 21.35 18.17
C SER A 160 16.23 19.95 17.68
N TYR A 161 16.03 19.82 16.38
CA TYR A 161 15.86 18.54 15.70
C TYR A 161 16.97 18.35 14.67
N THR A 162 17.59 17.18 14.69
CA THR A 162 18.57 16.75 13.69
C THR A 162 17.96 15.64 12.86
N PHE A 163 17.95 15.82 11.55
CA PHE A 163 17.38 14.93 10.56
C PHE A 163 18.49 14.35 9.70
N ALA A 164 18.32 13.10 9.26
CA ALA A 164 19.19 12.56 8.23
C ALA A 164 18.72 13.11 6.88
N TYR A 165 19.64 13.70 6.11
CA TYR A 165 19.32 14.35 4.85
C TYR A 165 19.80 13.52 3.66
N ASN A 166 18.97 13.45 2.64
CA ASN A 166 19.31 12.95 1.32
C ASN A 166 18.70 13.90 0.28
N GLU A 167 19.51 14.47 -0.59
CA GLU A 167 19.12 15.48 -1.58
C GLU A 167 18.13 14.91 -2.60
N GLU A 168 18.41 13.74 -3.17
CA GLU A 168 17.56 13.10 -4.19
C GLU A 168 16.19 12.67 -3.66
N ALA A 169 16.14 12.37 -2.37
CA ALA A 169 15.00 11.80 -1.69
C ALA A 169 14.18 12.83 -0.92
N SER A 170 14.67 14.05 -0.77
CA SER A 170 14.01 15.14 -0.06
C SER A 170 13.23 16.04 -1.02
N ALA A 171 12.24 16.76 -0.51
CA ALA A 171 11.53 17.77 -1.28
C ALA A 171 12.45 18.97 -1.58
N ASN A 172 12.08 19.79 -2.55
CA ASN A 172 12.81 21.03 -2.85
C ASN A 172 12.59 22.13 -1.79
N ARG A 173 11.64 21.94 -0.87
CA ARG A 173 11.34 22.80 0.27
C ARG A 173 10.74 21.96 1.40
N LEU A 174 10.83 22.46 2.63
CA LEU A 174 10.15 21.88 3.78
C LEU A 174 8.86 22.63 4.08
N PHE A 175 7.86 21.90 4.56
CA PHE A 175 6.68 22.45 5.20
C PHE A 175 6.76 22.15 6.70
N ILE A 176 6.78 23.18 7.53
CA ILE A 176 6.80 23.05 8.99
C ILE A 176 5.47 23.54 9.54
N LYS A 177 4.75 22.67 10.23
CA LYS A 177 3.49 22.95 10.94
C LYS A 177 3.79 23.14 12.42
N LEU A 178 3.28 24.21 13.00
CA LEU A 178 3.48 24.56 14.40
C LEU A 178 2.14 24.81 15.08
N ARG A 179 1.92 24.14 16.21
CA ARG A 179 0.89 24.48 17.20
C ARG A 179 1.59 24.91 18.49
N TYR A 180 1.10 25.96 19.13
CA TYR A 180 1.63 26.46 20.39
C TYR A 180 0.56 27.19 21.18
N THR A 181 0.78 27.42 22.47
CA THR A 181 -0.09 28.22 23.34
C THR A 181 0.68 29.42 23.87
N GLU A 182 0.16 30.63 23.65
CA GLU A 182 0.73 31.83 24.27
C GLU A 182 0.57 31.75 25.80
N ILE A 183 1.56 32.19 26.59
CA ILE A 183 1.46 32.14 28.06
C ILE A 183 0.24 32.97 28.52
N GLY A 184 -0.75 32.29 29.11
CA GLY A 184 -2.02 32.91 29.54
C GLY A 184 -2.98 33.25 28.39
N GLY A 185 -2.70 32.77 27.17
CA GLY A 185 -3.46 33.03 25.96
C GLY A 185 -4.14 31.79 25.38
N MET A 186 -4.51 31.88 24.10
CA MET A 186 -5.14 30.79 23.35
C MET A 186 -4.11 29.97 22.60
N THR A 187 -4.47 28.75 22.23
CA THR A 187 -3.70 27.95 21.27
C THR A 187 -3.73 28.62 19.89
N ARG A 188 -2.56 28.71 19.27
CA ARG A 188 -2.30 29.26 17.95
C ARG A 188 -1.78 28.17 17.03
N TYR A 189 -2.00 28.39 15.74
CA TYR A 189 -1.63 27.49 14.67
C TYR A 189 -0.87 28.31 13.64
N ALA A 190 0.27 27.81 13.18
CA ALA A 190 1.11 28.51 12.25
C ALA A 190 1.86 27.53 11.34
N HIS A 191 2.38 28.03 10.23
CA HIS A 191 3.22 27.24 9.34
C HIS A 191 4.39 28.06 8.78
N LEU A 192 5.40 27.35 8.29
CA LEU A 192 6.56 27.93 7.64
C LEU A 192 6.98 27.08 6.44
N TRP A 193 7.35 27.76 5.36
CA TRP A 193 8.01 27.16 4.20
C TRP A 193 9.50 27.44 4.26
N VAL A 194 10.32 26.38 4.22
CA VAL A 194 11.78 26.49 4.18
C VAL A 194 12.26 26.11 2.79
N ASN A 195 12.77 27.08 2.04
CA ASN A 195 13.34 26.84 0.71
C ASN A 195 14.85 26.67 0.79
N ASP A 196 15.44 26.05 -0.24
CA ASP A 196 16.89 25.97 -0.45
C ASP A 196 17.68 25.42 0.76
N TYR A 197 17.13 24.41 1.44
CA TYR A 197 17.77 23.79 2.60
C TYR A 197 18.82 22.74 2.19
N THR A 198 19.90 22.64 2.96
CA THR A 198 21.02 21.71 2.68
C THR A 198 21.50 21.00 3.94
N SER A 199 22.20 19.86 3.79
CA SER A 199 22.78 19.06 4.89
C SER A 199 23.96 19.70 5.63
N SER A 200 24.40 20.89 5.24
CA SER A 200 25.56 21.56 5.81
C SER A 200 25.22 22.72 6.74
N ASN A 201 23.93 23.06 6.84
CA ASN A 201 23.47 24.27 7.51
C ASN A 201 22.59 23.94 8.73
N GLU A 202 22.79 24.71 9.80
CA GLU A 202 21.83 24.80 10.89
C GLU A 202 20.87 25.95 10.62
N TYR A 203 19.57 25.68 10.74
CA TYR A 203 18.53 26.68 10.54
C TYR A 203 17.93 27.07 11.90
N PHE A 204 17.58 28.33 12.06
CA PHE A 204 17.06 28.88 13.32
C PHE A 204 15.74 29.58 13.05
N TYR A 205 14.71 29.22 13.81
CA TYR A 205 13.35 29.75 13.66
C TYR A 205 12.79 30.23 14.98
N THR A 206 12.06 31.33 14.91
CA THR A 206 11.34 31.98 16.00
C THR A 206 9.87 32.15 15.62
N ILE A 207 8.98 32.43 16.59
CA ILE A 207 7.54 32.63 16.30
C ILE A 207 7.28 33.62 15.14
N PRO A 208 7.97 34.78 15.04
CA PRO A 208 7.78 35.72 13.92
C PRO A 208 8.11 35.17 12.53
N ASP A 209 8.86 34.08 12.41
CA ASP A 209 9.18 33.46 11.12
C ASP A 209 7.97 32.69 10.56
N PHE A 210 7.01 32.30 11.41
CA PHE A 210 5.84 31.53 11.00
C PHE A 210 4.67 32.43 10.57
N ALA A 211 3.97 32.00 9.52
CA ALA A 211 2.69 32.58 9.13
C ALA A 211 1.56 31.97 9.98
N GLU A 212 0.77 32.83 10.63
CA GLU A 212 -0.42 32.39 11.36
C GLU A 212 -1.40 31.69 10.40
N THR A 213 -1.96 30.58 10.86
CA THR A 213 -2.82 29.69 10.06
C THR A 213 -4.18 29.58 10.71
N LEU A 214 -5.22 29.85 9.94
CA LEU A 214 -6.59 29.65 10.38
C LEU A 214 -6.95 28.17 10.28
N LEU A 215 -7.68 27.68 11.29
CA LEU A 215 -8.33 26.38 11.20
C LEU A 215 -9.70 26.54 10.57
N ASN A 216 -9.99 25.71 9.58
CA ASN A 216 -11.30 25.60 8.95
C ASN A 216 -11.66 24.12 8.80
N ARG A 217 -12.94 23.79 8.92
CA ARG A 217 -13.44 22.44 8.63
C ARG A 217 -14.16 22.46 7.30
N PRO A 218 -13.60 21.83 6.24
CA PRO A 218 -14.33 21.65 4.99
C PRO A 218 -15.68 20.97 5.25
N THR A 219 -16.71 21.42 4.53
CA THR A 219 -18.04 20.80 4.66
C THR A 219 -18.02 19.45 3.95
N LEU A 220 -18.35 18.38 4.67
CA LEU A 220 -18.56 17.06 4.09
C LEU A 220 -20.04 16.92 3.75
N ASN A 221 -20.33 16.76 2.45
CA ASN A 221 -21.66 16.43 1.94
C ASN A 221 -21.63 14.97 1.49
N ASP A 222 -22.24 14.09 2.26
CA ASP A 222 -22.27 12.67 1.99
C ASP A 222 -23.63 12.02 2.25
N GLU A 223 -23.75 10.77 1.81
CA GLU A 223 -24.93 9.93 1.96
C GLU A 223 -24.68 8.79 2.97
N ALA A 224 -23.59 8.85 3.75
CA ALA A 224 -23.28 7.85 4.76
C ALA A 224 -24.16 8.05 5.99
N ASP A 225 -24.40 6.97 6.74
CA ASP A 225 -25.36 6.99 7.83
C ASP A 225 -24.82 7.77 9.04
N ASP A 226 -23.70 7.35 9.66
CA ASP A 226 -23.24 7.95 10.93
C ASP A 226 -21.70 8.01 11.14
N TYR A 227 -20.88 7.36 10.29
CA TYR A 227 -19.43 7.22 10.52
C TYR A 227 -18.59 7.66 9.34
N SER A 228 -18.81 8.89 8.89
CA SER A 228 -17.99 9.48 7.83
C SER A 228 -17.06 10.56 8.33
N GLY A 229 -15.95 10.67 7.63
CA GLY A 229 -14.97 11.70 7.86
C GLY A 229 -13.96 11.73 6.72
N PHE A 230 -12.99 12.60 6.89
CA PHE A 230 -11.89 12.66 5.96
C PHE A 230 -10.63 13.17 6.65
N ASP A 231 -9.50 12.69 6.15
CA ASP A 231 -8.22 13.33 6.39
C ASP A 231 -7.86 14.20 5.19
N LEU A 232 -7.23 15.34 5.46
CA LEU A 232 -6.75 16.26 4.44
C LEU A 232 -5.23 16.35 4.49
N TYR A 233 -4.61 16.20 3.33
CA TYR A 233 -3.18 16.35 3.14
C TYR A 233 -2.90 17.35 2.03
N GLY A 234 -1.90 18.21 2.24
CA GLY A 234 -1.23 18.91 1.15
C GLY A 234 -0.16 18.00 0.55
N VAL A 235 -0.04 17.95 -0.76
CA VAL A 235 0.99 17.17 -1.45
C VAL A 235 2.14 18.07 -1.87
N LEU A 236 3.35 17.76 -1.43
CA LEU A 236 4.56 18.52 -1.68
C LEU A 236 5.62 17.61 -2.30
N ASN A 237 5.94 17.73 -3.58
CA ASN A 237 6.89 16.85 -4.27
C ASN A 237 6.58 15.35 -4.01
N GLY A 238 5.28 15.01 -3.90
CA GLY A 238 4.79 13.67 -3.55
C GLY A 238 4.88 13.27 -2.08
N PHE A 239 5.19 14.19 -1.18
CA PHE A 239 5.06 14.02 0.27
C PHE A 239 3.66 14.42 0.71
N ASN A 240 3.00 13.56 1.50
CA ASN A 240 1.71 13.89 2.11
C ASN A 240 1.95 14.66 3.41
N CYS A 241 1.63 15.94 3.42
CA CYS A 241 1.68 16.82 4.58
C CYS A 241 0.31 16.85 5.24
N ASN A 242 0.18 16.28 6.44
CA ASN A 242 -1.09 16.28 7.17
C ASN A 242 -1.48 17.72 7.53
N LEU A 243 -2.67 18.13 7.08
CA LEU A 243 -3.26 19.45 7.31
C LEU A 243 -4.42 19.43 8.33
N TYR A 244 -4.49 18.44 9.21
CA TYR A 244 -5.43 18.41 10.33
C TYR A 244 -4.72 18.52 11.69
N ASP A 245 -5.48 18.99 12.68
CA ASP A 245 -5.15 18.87 14.09
C ASP A 245 -5.74 17.56 14.64
N PRO A 246 -4.93 16.67 15.23
CA PRO A 246 -5.42 15.37 15.69
C PRO A 246 -6.37 15.48 16.90
N VAL A 247 -6.34 16.59 17.64
CA VAL A 247 -7.15 16.82 18.84
C VAL A 247 -8.50 17.41 18.48
N THR A 248 -8.52 18.50 17.70
CA THR A 248 -9.77 19.19 17.34
C THR A 248 -10.43 18.61 16.09
N ARG A 249 -9.66 17.88 15.26
CA ARG A 249 -10.07 17.43 13.92
C ARG A 249 -10.44 18.58 12.98
N ASP A 250 -9.94 19.79 13.24
CA ASP A 250 -10.04 20.92 12.32
C ASP A 250 -8.78 21.02 11.45
N PHE A 251 -8.87 21.75 10.33
CA PHE A 251 -7.84 21.69 9.28
C PHE A 251 -7.12 23.02 9.08
N TYR A 252 -5.80 22.94 8.93
CA TYR A 252 -4.92 24.06 8.62
C TYR A 252 -5.22 24.58 7.21
N THR A 253 -5.71 25.82 7.14
CA THR A 253 -6.07 26.47 5.87
C THR A 253 -4.82 27.03 5.18
N VAL A 254 -3.98 26.13 4.67
CA VAL A 254 -2.83 26.49 3.84
C VAL A 254 -3.24 26.28 2.39
N THR A 255 -3.47 27.38 1.66
CA THR A 255 -4.07 27.38 0.30
C THR A 255 -3.04 27.41 -0.83
N GLU A 256 -1.78 27.70 -0.51
CA GLU A 256 -0.68 27.86 -1.47
C GLU A 256 0.53 27.03 -1.05
N GLY A 257 1.39 26.71 -2.01
CA GLY A 257 2.63 25.98 -1.75
C GLY A 257 2.51 24.45 -1.74
N PHE A 258 1.34 23.89 -2.03
CA PHE A 258 1.21 22.46 -2.35
C PHE A 258 0.97 22.27 -3.86
N ASP A 259 1.41 21.13 -4.39
CA ASP A 259 1.19 20.74 -5.78
C ASP A 259 -0.28 20.39 -6.02
N ASN A 260 -0.88 19.70 -5.03
CA ASN A 260 -2.29 19.38 -4.95
C ASN A 260 -2.66 19.06 -3.49
N TYR A 261 -3.93 18.81 -3.26
CA TYR A 261 -4.49 18.36 -1.99
C TYR A 261 -5.07 16.97 -2.18
N LEU A 262 -4.72 16.08 -1.26
CA LEU A 262 -5.24 14.73 -1.17
C LEU A 262 -6.21 14.66 0.00
N ILE A 263 -7.45 14.34 -0.30
CA ILE A 263 -8.47 14.01 0.69
C ILE A 263 -8.58 12.49 0.74
N ARG A 264 -8.52 11.94 1.95
CA ARG A 264 -8.90 10.55 2.22
C ARG A 264 -10.23 10.55 2.91
N TYR A 265 -11.27 10.34 2.13
CA TYR A 265 -12.60 10.13 2.67
C TYR A 265 -12.71 8.69 3.19
N TYR A 266 -13.35 8.54 4.33
CA TYR A 266 -13.80 7.27 4.87
C TYR A 266 -15.28 7.42 5.24
N GLY A 267 -16.11 6.46 4.87
CA GLY A 267 -17.53 6.44 5.22
C GLY A 267 -17.99 5.04 5.60
N GLY A 268 -18.62 4.92 6.78
CA GLY A 268 -19.33 3.73 7.21
C GLY A 268 -20.80 3.76 6.78
N TYR A 269 -21.30 2.64 6.23
CA TYR A 269 -22.71 2.45 5.89
C TYR A 269 -23.33 1.38 6.77
N THR A 270 -24.66 1.33 6.87
CA THR A 270 -25.38 0.19 7.46
C THR A 270 -24.84 -1.13 6.88
N ASP A 271 -24.54 -2.10 7.75
CA ASP A 271 -23.91 -3.41 7.48
C ASP A 271 -22.37 -3.46 7.59
N ASP A 272 -21.75 -2.60 8.42
CA ASP A 272 -20.32 -2.58 8.77
C ASP A 272 -19.34 -2.36 7.59
N TYR A 273 -19.86 -2.03 6.41
CA TYR A 273 -19.04 -1.68 5.26
C TYR A 273 -18.42 -0.30 5.41
N THR A 274 -17.09 -0.22 5.26
CA THR A 274 -16.37 1.04 5.16
C THR A 274 -15.86 1.27 3.75
N HIS A 275 -16.11 2.46 3.23
CA HIS A 275 -15.60 2.90 1.94
C HIS A 275 -14.51 3.91 2.15
N GLN A 276 -13.38 3.71 1.48
CA GLN A 276 -12.33 4.72 1.41
C GLN A 276 -12.19 5.26 -0.01
N LYS A 277 -12.12 6.58 -0.13
CA LYS A 277 -11.91 7.26 -1.43
C LYS A 277 -10.81 8.28 -1.33
N ARG A 278 -9.90 8.24 -2.29
CA ARG A 278 -8.94 9.32 -2.52
C ARG A 278 -9.53 10.33 -3.48
N ILE A 279 -9.54 11.60 -3.08
CA ILE A 279 -9.94 12.72 -3.93
C ILE A 279 -8.73 13.64 -4.03
N VAL A 280 -8.26 13.87 -5.26
CA VAL A 280 -7.16 14.79 -5.53
C VAL A 280 -7.73 16.06 -6.14
N THR A 281 -7.34 17.20 -5.59
CA THR A 281 -7.78 18.52 -6.05
C THR A 281 -6.60 19.48 -6.07
N ASN A 282 -6.54 20.36 -7.07
CA ASN A 282 -5.45 21.33 -7.20
C ASN A 282 -5.63 22.57 -6.30
N THR A 283 -6.78 22.68 -5.61
CA THR A 283 -7.10 23.80 -4.72
C THR A 283 -7.54 23.28 -3.35
N PHE A 284 -7.35 24.09 -2.31
CA PHE A 284 -7.80 23.73 -0.97
C PHE A 284 -9.31 23.47 -0.99
N PRO A 285 -9.79 22.34 -0.45
CA PRO A 285 -11.20 21.99 -0.54
C PRO A 285 -12.01 22.73 0.52
N GLU A 286 -13.01 23.50 0.10
CA GLU A 286 -14.01 24.08 1.02
C GLU A 286 -15.21 23.15 1.24
N ASN A 287 -15.54 22.36 0.21
CA ASN A 287 -16.62 21.38 0.21
C ASN A 287 -16.11 20.07 -0.37
N ILE A 288 -16.43 18.97 0.30
CA ILE A 288 -16.11 17.62 -0.12
C ILE A 288 -17.43 16.91 -0.33
N THR A 289 -17.72 16.55 -1.58
CA THR A 289 -18.97 15.83 -1.91
C THR A 289 -18.64 14.42 -2.33
N THR A 290 -19.34 13.47 -1.74
CA THR A 290 -19.15 12.05 -1.95
C THR A 290 -20.51 11.37 -1.98
N ILE A 291 -20.64 10.37 -2.84
CA ILE A 291 -21.88 9.62 -3.05
C ILE A 291 -21.56 8.20 -2.62
N ARG A 292 -22.50 7.53 -1.96
CA ARG A 292 -22.35 6.12 -1.61
C ARG A 292 -22.06 5.33 -2.88
N PRO A 293 -20.93 4.60 -2.94
CA PRO A 293 -20.71 3.72 -4.06
C PRO A 293 -21.79 2.63 -4.08
N ASN A 294 -22.33 2.35 -5.27
CA ASN A 294 -23.28 1.26 -5.47
C ASN A 294 -22.52 -0.06 -5.60
N TRP A 295 -22.06 -0.60 -4.48
CA TRP A 295 -21.33 -1.87 -4.40
C TRP A 295 -22.08 -2.84 -3.52
N ASP A 296 -22.14 -4.10 -3.97
CA ASP A 296 -22.60 -5.23 -3.17
C ASP A 296 -21.48 -6.27 -3.13
N MET A 297 -21.28 -6.89 -1.97
CA MET A 297 -20.33 -7.97 -1.79
C MET A 297 -21.01 -9.18 -1.18
N ASN A 298 -20.87 -10.33 -1.83
CA ASN A 298 -21.36 -11.59 -1.34
C ASN A 298 -20.22 -12.60 -1.21
N TYR A 299 -20.33 -13.48 -0.23
CA TYR A 299 -19.42 -14.59 -0.05
C TYR A 299 -20.17 -15.90 -0.27
N SER A 300 -19.53 -16.82 -0.98
CA SER A 300 -20.05 -18.17 -1.15
C SER A 300 -18.92 -19.18 -1.04
N PHE A 301 -19.23 -20.35 -0.49
CA PHE A 301 -18.31 -21.49 -0.56
C PHE A 301 -18.64 -22.31 -1.80
N VAL A 302 -17.74 -22.29 -2.78
CA VAL A 302 -17.86 -23.05 -4.03
C VAL A 302 -16.66 -23.99 -4.13
N ASN A 303 -16.91 -25.30 -4.25
CA ASN A 303 -15.86 -26.33 -4.38
C ASN A 303 -14.79 -26.29 -3.26
N ASN A 304 -15.20 -26.08 -2.01
CA ASN A 304 -14.31 -25.90 -0.84
C ASN A 304 -13.38 -24.68 -0.89
N ALA A 305 -13.58 -23.75 -1.84
CA ALA A 305 -12.93 -22.46 -1.85
C ALA A 305 -13.95 -21.38 -1.45
N LEU A 306 -13.53 -20.41 -0.64
CA LEU A 306 -14.31 -19.18 -0.44
C LEU A 306 -14.19 -18.34 -1.71
N ALA A 307 -15.33 -17.96 -2.25
CA ALA A 307 -15.47 -17.12 -3.43
C ALA A 307 -16.13 -15.81 -3.02
N ILE A 308 -15.50 -14.70 -3.42
CA ILE A 308 -15.97 -13.34 -3.15
C ILE A 308 -16.55 -12.80 -4.45
N GLU A 309 -17.85 -12.51 -4.45
CA GLU A 309 -18.53 -11.84 -5.55
C GLU A 309 -18.64 -10.35 -5.22
N VAL A 310 -18.10 -9.50 -6.10
CA VAL A 310 -18.22 -8.04 -5.95
C VAL A 310 -18.93 -7.45 -7.16
N ASN A 311 -19.96 -6.66 -6.88
CA ASN A 311 -20.71 -5.90 -7.87
C ASN A 311 -20.32 -4.42 -7.85
N GLY A 312 -20.26 -3.81 -9.04
CA GLY A 312 -19.95 -2.40 -9.23
C GLY A 312 -18.52 -2.12 -9.69
N GLN A 313 -18.23 -0.83 -9.92
CA GLN A 313 -16.89 -0.35 -10.26
C GLN A 313 -16.17 0.07 -8.98
N PHE A 314 -15.28 -0.80 -8.51
CA PHE A 314 -14.29 -0.51 -7.50
C PHE A 314 -12.93 -0.49 -8.18
N SER A 315 -11.89 -0.18 -7.42
CA SER A 315 -10.57 0.06 -7.97
C SER A 315 -9.50 -0.87 -7.43
N LEU A 316 -9.65 -1.12 -6.15
CA LEU A 316 -8.97 -2.12 -5.37
C LEU A 316 -9.98 -2.57 -4.31
N LEU A 317 -10.20 -3.86 -4.24
CA LEU A 317 -10.84 -4.47 -3.08
C LEU A 317 -9.71 -4.88 -2.14
N THR A 318 -9.65 -4.29 -0.95
CA THR A 318 -8.88 -4.82 0.18
C THR A 318 -9.88 -5.38 1.18
N LEU A 319 -9.72 -6.65 1.49
CA LEU A 319 -10.39 -7.31 2.59
C LEU A 319 -9.33 -7.55 3.64
N ARG A 320 -9.57 -7.12 4.88
CA ARG A 320 -8.75 -7.43 6.05
C ARG A 320 -9.59 -8.28 6.99
N THR A 321 -9.17 -9.51 7.19
CA THR A 321 -9.72 -10.40 8.21
C THR A 321 -8.75 -10.44 9.37
N SER A 322 -9.22 -10.20 10.61
CA SER A 322 -8.45 -10.37 11.85
C SER A 322 -9.30 -11.14 12.88
N TYR A 323 -8.66 -11.87 13.80
CA TYR A 323 -9.35 -12.57 14.88
C TYR A 323 -8.76 -12.17 16.23
N GLU A 324 -9.33 -11.14 16.86
CA GLU A 324 -8.78 -10.41 18.03
C GLU A 324 -8.57 -11.21 19.34
N ASN A 325 -8.58 -12.55 19.35
CA ASN A 325 -8.58 -13.33 20.58
C ASN A 325 -7.50 -14.42 20.70
N THR A 326 -6.46 -14.44 19.84
CA THR A 326 -5.34 -15.39 19.98
C THR A 326 -4.00 -14.77 19.60
N PRO A 327 -2.86 -15.23 20.16
CA PRO A 327 -1.51 -14.74 19.82
C PRO A 327 -1.03 -15.07 18.39
N ASN A 328 -1.96 -15.36 17.48
CA ASN A 328 -1.74 -15.80 16.09
C ASN A 328 -2.63 -14.98 15.15
N ASP A 329 -2.61 -13.66 15.29
CA ASP A 329 -3.38 -12.78 14.41
C ASP A 329 -2.80 -12.87 13.01
N ILE A 330 -3.66 -13.26 12.05
CA ILE A 330 -3.33 -13.29 10.64
C ILE A 330 -4.09 -12.17 9.97
N ASN A 331 -3.36 -11.23 9.38
CA ASN A 331 -3.93 -10.21 8.50
C ASN A 331 -3.82 -10.67 7.05
N TRP A 332 -4.95 -10.90 6.40
CA TRP A 332 -4.98 -11.17 4.97
C TRP A 332 -5.48 -9.94 4.23
N ASP A 333 -4.67 -9.37 3.33
CA ASP A 333 -5.06 -8.35 2.37
C ASP A 333 -5.27 -8.95 0.96
N LEU A 334 -6.44 -8.74 0.37
CA LEU A 334 -6.71 -9.08 -1.03
C LEU A 334 -6.52 -7.85 -1.93
N TYR A 335 -6.08 -8.06 -3.17
CA TYR A 335 -5.87 -7.00 -4.17
C TYR A 335 -6.45 -7.47 -5.51
N ALA A 336 -7.62 -6.94 -5.86
CA ALA A 336 -8.35 -7.31 -7.08
C ALA A 336 -8.45 -6.15 -8.09
N PRO A 337 -8.41 -6.43 -9.41
CA PRO A 337 -8.65 -5.44 -10.47
C PRO A 337 -10.02 -4.77 -10.39
N PRO A 338 -10.20 -3.61 -11.04
CA PRO A 338 -11.34 -2.71 -10.86
C PRO A 338 -12.61 -3.14 -11.63
N VAL A 339 -13.00 -4.41 -11.55
CA VAL A 339 -14.11 -4.98 -12.32
C VAL A 339 -14.95 -5.91 -11.47
N SER A 340 -16.26 -5.92 -11.71
CA SER A 340 -17.14 -6.89 -11.07
C SER A 340 -16.73 -8.32 -11.45
N GLY A 341 -16.80 -9.24 -10.50
CA GLY A 341 -16.39 -10.61 -10.72
C GLY A 341 -16.37 -11.46 -9.46
N THR A 342 -16.03 -12.72 -9.66
CA THR A 342 -15.83 -13.69 -8.59
C THR A 342 -14.34 -13.95 -8.41
N TYR A 343 -13.86 -13.80 -7.19
CA TYR A 343 -12.47 -14.04 -6.81
C TYR A 343 -12.42 -15.24 -5.86
N ASN A 344 -11.77 -16.32 -6.30
CA ASN A 344 -11.52 -17.48 -5.45
C ASN A 344 -10.34 -17.18 -4.52
N LEU A 345 -10.47 -17.49 -3.24
CA LEU A 345 -9.30 -17.46 -2.36
C LEU A 345 -8.25 -18.46 -2.85
N PRO A 346 -6.95 -18.10 -2.82
CA PRO A 346 -5.87 -18.99 -3.19
C PRO A 346 -5.76 -20.16 -2.22
N GLU A 347 -5.56 -21.36 -2.76
CA GLU A 347 -5.06 -22.51 -2.04
C GLU A 347 -3.68 -22.20 -1.48
N LEU A 348 -3.51 -22.45 -0.18
CA LEU A 348 -2.25 -22.17 0.50
C LEU A 348 -1.29 -23.36 0.34
N PRO A 349 0.02 -23.09 0.23
CA PRO A 349 1.07 -24.09 0.42
C PRO A 349 0.79 -24.98 1.63
N SER A 350 1.11 -26.27 1.50
CA SER A 350 0.90 -27.23 2.60
C SER A 350 1.58 -26.79 3.90
N SER A 351 2.74 -26.12 3.79
CA SER A 351 3.50 -25.51 4.89
C SER A 351 2.75 -24.41 5.64
N LEU A 352 1.84 -23.70 4.96
CA LEU A 352 1.02 -22.62 5.51
C LEU A 352 -0.41 -23.08 5.82
N SER A 353 -0.87 -24.16 5.20
CA SER A 353 -2.25 -24.62 5.26
C SER A 353 -2.74 -24.93 6.67
N ALA A 354 -1.90 -25.50 7.54
CA ALA A 354 -2.27 -25.83 8.92
C ALA A 354 -2.54 -24.59 9.78
N ASP A 355 -1.82 -23.49 9.49
CA ASP A 355 -2.01 -22.22 10.18
C ASP A 355 -3.35 -21.59 9.81
N TYR A 356 -3.81 -21.73 8.57
CA TYR A 356 -5.04 -21.09 8.06
C TYR A 356 -6.30 -21.98 8.12
N GLN A 357 -6.17 -23.31 8.06
CA GLN A 357 -7.33 -24.23 8.08
C GLN A 357 -8.17 -24.09 9.35
N ASN A 358 -7.60 -23.63 10.47
CA ASN A 358 -8.36 -23.37 11.69
C ASN A 358 -9.26 -22.12 11.59
N HIS A 359 -9.03 -21.23 10.63
CA HIS A 359 -9.74 -19.95 10.50
C HIS A 359 -10.94 -20.00 9.55
N PHE A 360 -10.97 -20.88 8.55
CA PHE A 360 -12.10 -21.02 7.61
C PHE A 360 -13.10 -22.13 7.98
N ASN A 361 -12.74 -23.01 8.92
CA ASN A 361 -13.54 -24.18 9.29
C ASN A 361 -14.53 -23.96 10.45
N SER A 362 -14.52 -22.78 11.10
CA SER A 362 -15.26 -22.57 12.35
C SER A 362 -16.76 -22.30 12.17
N GLY A 363 -17.24 -22.05 10.95
CA GLY A 363 -18.64 -21.68 10.72
C GLY A 363 -19.06 -20.36 11.37
N ASN A 364 -18.12 -19.67 12.03
CA ASN A 364 -18.29 -18.28 12.40
C ASN A 364 -17.95 -17.44 11.16
N PRO A 365 -18.85 -16.56 10.70
CA PRO A 365 -18.41 -15.45 9.85
C PRO A 365 -17.31 -14.73 10.62
N PHE A 366 -16.23 -14.36 9.92
CA PHE A 366 -15.06 -13.69 10.48
C PHE A 366 -15.49 -12.67 11.54
N ASP A 367 -14.99 -12.78 12.78
CA ASP A 367 -15.53 -12.05 13.93
C ASP A 367 -15.38 -10.52 13.77
N GLN A 368 -14.56 -10.06 12.83
CA GLN A 368 -14.53 -8.70 12.29
C GLN A 368 -14.20 -8.72 10.79
N ASP A 369 -15.21 -8.44 9.96
CA ASP A 369 -15.00 -8.14 8.55
C ASP A 369 -14.70 -6.64 8.39
N TYR A 370 -13.42 -6.28 8.30
CA TYR A 370 -13.05 -4.95 7.82
C TYR A 370 -12.75 -5.08 6.32
N ALA A 371 -13.69 -4.63 5.48
CA ALA A 371 -13.51 -4.58 4.04
C ALA A 371 -13.23 -3.14 3.57
N PRO A 372 -12.02 -2.58 3.76
CA PRO A 372 -11.68 -1.26 3.25
C PRO A 372 -11.62 -1.32 1.72
N MET A 373 -12.75 -1.05 1.09
CA MET A 373 -12.79 -0.89 -0.35
C MET A 373 -12.24 0.48 -0.71
N SER A 374 -11.06 0.49 -1.33
CA SER A 374 -10.35 1.71 -1.69
C SER A 374 -10.52 2.03 -3.16
N HIS A 375 -11.12 3.17 -3.48
CA HIS A 375 -11.21 3.67 -4.85
C HIS A 375 -9.87 4.31 -5.29
N PHE A 376 -8.98 3.53 -5.90
CA PHE A 376 -7.82 4.02 -6.68
C PHE A 376 -8.19 4.27 -8.15
N THR A 377 -7.86 5.40 -8.76
CA THR A 377 -8.04 5.52 -10.23
C THR A 377 -7.42 4.32 -10.95
N ALA A 378 -8.18 3.69 -11.89
CA ALA A 378 -7.81 2.47 -12.58
C ALA A 378 -6.33 2.49 -12.96
N TYR A 379 -5.53 1.64 -12.31
CA TYR A 379 -4.08 1.69 -12.46
C TYR A 379 -3.71 1.22 -13.87
N PRO A 380 -3.06 2.06 -14.71
CA PRO A 380 -2.60 1.61 -16.02
C PRO A 380 -1.49 0.56 -15.94
N ASN A 381 -0.88 0.38 -14.76
CA ASN A 381 0.29 -0.47 -14.56
C ASN A 381 0.25 -1.24 -13.23
N TYR A 382 -0.36 -2.43 -13.25
CA TYR A 382 -0.54 -3.32 -12.10
C TYR A 382 0.79 -3.74 -11.43
N ASN A 383 1.90 -3.77 -12.17
CA ASN A 383 3.22 -4.09 -11.62
C ASN A 383 3.70 -3.03 -10.61
N ASN A 384 3.39 -1.75 -10.84
CA ASN A 384 3.77 -0.67 -9.93
C ASN A 384 3.07 -0.81 -8.57
N LEU A 385 1.87 -1.39 -8.53
CA LEU A 385 1.16 -1.68 -7.28
C LEU A 385 1.97 -2.66 -6.42
N ILE A 386 2.41 -3.77 -7.02
CA ILE A 386 3.16 -4.84 -6.35
C ILE A 386 4.54 -4.33 -5.93
N ILE A 387 5.24 -3.60 -6.82
CA ILE A 387 6.54 -3.00 -6.52
C ILE A 387 6.42 -2.02 -5.36
N ASN A 388 5.45 -1.10 -5.40
CA ASN A 388 5.27 -0.12 -4.32
C ASN A 388 4.86 -0.77 -2.99
N TYR A 389 4.09 -1.87 -3.03
CA TYR A 389 3.79 -2.67 -1.84
C TYR A 389 5.08 -3.24 -1.22
N LEU A 390 5.92 -3.87 -2.05
CA LEU A 390 7.18 -4.48 -1.61
C LEU A 390 8.21 -3.43 -1.13
N SER A 391 8.31 -2.27 -1.78
CA SER A 391 9.29 -1.22 -1.44
C SER A 391 8.99 -0.43 -0.16
N ASN A 392 7.74 -0.42 0.31
CA ASN A 392 7.32 0.37 1.48
C ASN A 392 7.15 -0.48 2.75
N ARG A 393 7.69 -1.70 2.78
CA ARG A 393 7.50 -2.68 3.85
C ARG A 393 8.37 -2.45 5.10
N THR A 394 8.89 -1.24 5.32
CA THR A 394 9.59 -0.89 6.56
C THR A 394 8.63 -0.94 7.74
N GLU A 395 8.80 -1.92 8.63
CA GLU A 395 8.29 -2.02 10.02
C GLU A 395 7.04 -1.18 10.32
N HIS A 396 5.86 -1.69 9.94
CA HIS A 396 4.59 -1.35 10.58
C HIS A 396 3.65 -2.55 10.40
N ASP A 397 3.80 -3.47 11.34
CA ASP A 397 2.72 -4.28 11.86
C ASP A 397 1.58 -3.35 12.30
N GLY A 398 0.33 -3.66 11.89
CA GLY A 398 -0.88 -3.00 12.37
C GLY A 398 -1.39 -1.74 11.63
N ASP A 399 -0.59 -0.68 11.51
CA ASP A 399 -1.13 0.64 11.14
C ASP A 399 -1.05 0.96 9.63
N GLU A 400 -2.22 1.35 9.10
CA GLU A 400 -2.54 1.87 7.77
C GLU A 400 -1.36 2.04 6.79
N ARG A 401 -1.16 1.04 5.93
CA ARG A 401 -0.16 1.06 4.86
C ARG A 401 -0.53 2.10 3.80
N LEU A 402 0.02 3.28 3.95
CA LEU A 402 -0.05 4.36 2.97
C LEU A 402 1.00 4.16 1.90
N ILE A 403 0.69 3.29 0.97
CA ILE A 403 1.49 3.17 -0.24
C ILE A 403 1.33 4.47 -1.05
N LYS A 404 2.49 5.09 -1.33
CA LYS A 404 2.67 6.26 -2.19
C LYS A 404 2.30 5.85 -3.63
N TYR A 405 1.33 6.53 -4.23
CA TYR A 405 0.85 6.24 -5.58
C TYR A 405 0.74 7.56 -6.34
N PHE A 406 1.44 7.65 -7.48
CA PHE A 406 1.36 8.74 -8.47
C PHE A 406 0.58 8.27 -9.69
#